data_AF-A0A925V9Q9-F1
#
_entry.id   AF-A0A925V9Q9-F1
#
_cell.length_a   1.000
_cell.length_b   1.000
_cell.length_c   1.000
_cell.angle_alpha   90.00
_cell.angle_beta   90.00
_cell.angle_gamma   90.00
#
_symmetry.space_group_name_H-M   'P 1'
#
loop_
_entity.id
_entity.type
_entity.pdbx_description
1 polymer ?
#
loop_
_entity_poly.entity_id
_entity_poly.type
_entity_poly.pdbx_seq_one_letter_code
_entity_poly.pdbx_strand_id
1 'polypeptide(L)'
;MLVSAAMVFAAGCFDTYDGHDLTPAPADLTYSSDALRYGAQAGFESCGWSLEYLERFIELYVAGSEDGDIEVPVEYYFVDSATIGREEVCGGGYRACARYGVVYADSPVHTHEVVHAIRHLQHGGTSPGADLLEEGIAQLHYPVAIGWDEDFRALDLPSILDAPIKAELYDSAANLLGVVAHERSFAVVEQLVDCSWTAAKAGEIEGLVEELVDVDLVGLDAMVSAYPRCSPAARMRMLVECAAEPVSWNEGPWATTPRVIHAIGSMACDDPRVLGPLDGRLWTFATIDVPTDGTYRLDVESEEGQRLEMTSCDAICGEDIDLLWDAGRREEELELSAGRAVVRLSRVLGDEREVSFRLYGPLL
;
A
#
# COMPACT_ATOMS: atom_id res chain seq x y z
N MET A 1 11.85 -9.23 55.29
CA MET A 1 12.40 -9.90 54.08
C MET A 1 12.08 -8.98 52.92
N LEU A 2 13.09 -8.26 52.44
CA LEU A 2 13.02 -7.41 51.25
C LEU A 2 13.37 -8.30 50.05
N VAL A 3 12.47 -8.41 49.09
CA VAL A 3 12.79 -9.02 47.80
C VAL A 3 12.99 -7.87 46.81
N SER A 4 14.24 -7.70 46.39
CA SER A 4 14.66 -6.79 45.34
C SER A 4 13.98 -7.15 44.02
N ALA A 5 13.31 -6.18 43.41
CA ALA A 5 13.02 -6.20 41.98
C ALA A 5 14.30 -5.81 41.24
N ALA A 6 14.90 -6.75 40.52
CA ALA A 6 15.93 -6.45 39.54
C ALA A 6 15.22 -6.00 38.26
N MET A 7 15.34 -4.71 37.95
CA MET A 7 14.99 -4.14 36.66
C MET A 7 16.08 -4.56 35.68
N VAL A 8 15.77 -5.53 34.82
CA VAL A 8 16.66 -5.92 33.71
C VAL A 8 16.32 -5.00 32.55
N PHE A 9 17.26 -4.12 32.18
CA PHE A 9 17.24 -3.45 30.88
C PHE A 9 17.54 -4.51 29.82
N ALA A 10 16.55 -4.87 29.01
CA ALA A 10 16.72 -5.72 27.84
C ALA A 10 17.30 -4.86 26.70
N ALA A 11 18.63 -4.83 26.62
CA ALA A 11 19.33 -4.53 25.38
C ALA A 11 19.69 -5.89 24.74
N GLY A 12 19.23 -6.15 23.52
CA GLY A 12 19.72 -7.28 22.70
C GLY A 12 18.81 -8.50 22.51
N CYS A 13 17.48 -8.36 22.45
CA CYS A 13 16.58 -9.49 22.17
C CYS A 13 16.32 -9.70 20.68
N PHE A 14 17.34 -9.87 19.83
CA PHE A 14 17.18 -10.43 18.47
C PHE A 14 18.45 -11.03 17.84
N ASP A 15 19.55 -11.24 18.59
CA ASP A 15 20.79 -11.74 17.99
C ASP A 15 20.67 -13.13 17.33
N THR A 16 19.60 -13.90 17.57
CA THR A 16 19.34 -15.14 16.82
C THR A 16 17.85 -15.46 16.78
N TYR A 17 17.19 -15.15 15.68
CA TYR A 17 16.00 -15.91 15.28
C TYR A 17 16.51 -17.12 14.49
N ASP A 18 16.50 -18.30 15.14
CA ASP A 18 16.94 -19.59 14.59
C ASP A 18 18.41 -19.72 14.13
N GLY A 19 19.34 -18.99 14.77
CA GLY A 19 20.77 -19.10 14.49
C GLY A 19 21.23 -18.42 13.20
N HIS A 20 20.34 -17.67 12.56
CA HIS A 20 20.72 -16.69 11.55
C HIS A 20 21.14 -15.41 12.27
N ASP A 21 22.44 -15.06 12.19
CA ASP A 21 22.91 -13.71 12.53
C ASP A 21 22.07 -12.76 11.68
N LEU A 22 21.25 -11.92 12.33
CA LEU A 22 20.64 -10.80 11.62
C LEU A 22 21.77 -10.05 10.93
N THR A 23 21.61 -9.90 9.62
CA THR A 23 22.55 -9.21 8.76
C THR A 23 22.99 -7.92 9.43
N PRO A 24 24.29 -7.56 9.48
CA PRO A 24 24.70 -6.33 10.11
C PRO A 24 23.88 -5.17 9.56
N ALA A 25 23.25 -4.41 10.46
CA ALA A 25 22.40 -3.29 10.09
C ALA A 25 23.13 -2.40 9.07
N PRO A 26 22.57 -2.20 7.87
CA PRO A 26 23.27 -1.48 6.80
C PRO A 26 23.37 0.03 7.07
N ALA A 27 22.61 0.52 8.05
CA ALA A 27 22.61 1.90 8.50
C ALA A 27 22.28 1.98 10.00
N ASP A 28 22.65 3.10 10.64
CA ASP A 28 22.22 3.40 12.00
C ASP A 28 20.73 3.75 12.02
N LEU A 29 20.03 3.33 13.08
CA LEU A 29 18.64 3.75 13.32
C LEU A 29 18.60 5.24 13.66
N THR A 30 17.78 5.97 12.92
CA THR A 30 17.58 7.42 13.07
C THR A 30 16.23 7.77 13.69
N TYR A 31 15.28 6.84 13.69
CA TYR A 31 13.96 7.00 14.28
C TYR A 31 13.49 5.68 14.93
N SER A 32 12.73 5.78 16.01
CA SER A 32 12.13 4.63 16.70
C SER A 32 10.84 5.03 17.40
N SER A 33 9.82 4.19 17.27
CA SER A 33 8.56 4.19 18.01
C SER A 33 8.21 2.78 18.48
N ASP A 34 6.99 2.58 18.98
CA ASP A 34 6.49 1.26 19.40
C ASP A 34 6.22 0.34 18.19
N ALA A 35 5.88 0.89 17.03
CA ALA A 35 5.56 0.13 15.82
C ALA A 35 6.70 0.07 14.80
N LEU A 36 7.59 1.07 14.76
CA LEU A 36 8.60 1.23 13.72
C LEU A 36 9.99 1.56 14.29
N ARG A 37 11.02 0.92 13.75
CA ARG A 37 12.42 1.37 13.83
C ARG A 37 12.91 1.66 12.42
N TYR A 38 13.46 2.84 12.20
CA TYR A 38 13.84 3.28 10.87
C TYR A 38 15.31 3.72 10.84
N GLY A 39 16.05 3.23 9.84
CA GLY A 39 17.41 3.65 9.52
C GLY A 39 17.53 4.02 8.04
N ALA A 40 18.37 5.01 7.74
CA ALA A 40 18.65 5.41 6.36
C ALA A 40 20.16 5.46 6.13
N GLN A 41 20.59 4.96 4.97
CA GLN A 41 21.98 5.05 4.53
C GLN A 41 22.42 6.53 4.44
N ALA A 42 23.70 6.81 4.71
CA ALA A 42 24.21 8.18 4.62
C ALA A 42 23.90 8.82 3.25
N GLY A 43 23.24 9.99 3.26
CA GLY A 43 22.81 10.71 2.07
C GLY A 43 21.43 10.31 1.53
N PHE A 44 20.76 9.36 2.17
CA PHE A 44 19.37 8.99 1.88
C PHE A 44 18.47 9.76 2.85
N GLU A 45 17.63 10.63 2.31
CA GLU A 45 16.73 11.48 3.09
C GLU A 45 15.28 11.18 2.70
N SER A 46 14.43 11.02 3.71
CA SER A 46 12.98 10.92 3.56
C SER A 46 12.34 12.30 3.75
N CYS A 47 11.27 12.60 3.01
CA CYS A 47 10.39 13.70 3.36
C CYS A 47 9.73 13.43 4.73
N GLY A 48 9.39 14.51 5.42
CA GLY A 48 8.98 14.53 6.82
C GLY A 48 7.94 13.47 7.15
N TRP A 49 6.88 13.37 6.36
CA TRP A 49 5.74 12.52 6.68
C TRP A 49 5.91 11.03 6.35
N SER A 50 7.03 10.63 5.75
CA SER A 50 7.27 9.24 5.34
C SER A 50 7.30 8.28 6.53
N LEU A 51 7.82 8.74 7.68
CA LEU A 51 7.96 7.91 8.88
C LEU A 51 6.62 7.74 9.59
N GLU A 52 5.88 8.83 9.79
CA GLU A 52 4.54 8.78 10.39
C GLU A 52 3.56 8.02 9.50
N TYR A 53 3.72 8.08 8.18
CA TYR A 53 2.93 7.25 7.26
C TYR A 53 3.19 5.76 7.46
N LEU A 54 4.46 5.34 7.54
CA LEU A 54 4.81 3.93 7.78
C LEU A 54 4.31 3.46 9.15
N GLU A 55 4.50 4.25 10.19
CA GLU A 55 3.98 3.95 11.53
C GLU A 55 2.46 3.78 11.49
N ARG A 56 1.76 4.74 10.90
CA ARG A 56 0.30 4.68 10.79
C ARG A 56 -0.18 3.50 9.95
N PHE A 57 0.54 3.16 8.90
CA PHE A 57 0.26 1.99 8.08
C PHE A 57 0.38 0.70 8.90
N ILE A 58 1.47 0.53 9.65
CA ILE A 58 1.70 -0.64 10.51
C ILE A 58 0.58 -0.75 11.55
N GLU A 59 0.25 0.33 12.25
CA GLU A 59 -0.84 0.35 13.23
C GLU A 59 -2.18 -0.08 12.64
N LEU A 60 -2.54 0.48 11.47
CA LEU A 60 -3.81 0.19 10.81
C LEU A 60 -3.86 -1.23 10.26
N TYR A 61 -2.74 -1.73 9.72
CA TYR A 61 -2.66 -3.09 9.22
C TYR A 61 -2.79 -4.09 10.37
N VAL A 62 -1.99 -3.95 11.43
CA VAL A 62 -2.03 -4.82 12.61
C VAL A 62 -3.41 -4.79 13.29
N ALA A 63 -3.99 -3.60 13.48
CA ALA A 63 -5.32 -3.47 14.10
C ALA A 63 -6.45 -4.07 13.23
N GLY A 64 -6.22 -4.19 11.93
CA GLY A 64 -7.14 -4.83 10.98
C GLY A 64 -6.94 -6.33 10.82
N SER A 65 -5.87 -6.88 11.39
CA SER A 65 -5.45 -8.27 11.20
C SER A 65 -6.03 -9.20 12.28
N GLU A 66 -6.45 -10.41 11.89
CA GLU A 66 -6.93 -11.41 12.86
C GLU A 66 -5.81 -12.17 13.58
N ASP A 67 -4.57 -12.13 13.07
CA ASP A 67 -3.41 -12.84 13.61
C ASP A 67 -2.82 -12.20 14.88
N GLY A 68 -3.35 -11.06 15.31
CA GLY A 68 -2.98 -10.38 16.54
C GLY A 68 -1.82 -9.38 16.39
N ASP A 69 -1.42 -8.83 17.54
CA ASP A 69 -0.39 -7.78 17.61
C ASP A 69 1.01 -8.32 17.29
N ILE A 70 1.89 -7.44 16.80
CA ILE A 70 3.34 -7.70 16.73
C ILE A 70 3.98 -7.38 18.09
N GLU A 71 4.82 -8.29 18.60
CA GLU A 71 5.50 -8.09 19.89
C GLU A 71 6.65 -7.08 19.82
N VAL A 72 7.14 -6.80 18.61
CA VAL A 72 8.32 -5.99 18.34
C VAL A 72 8.08 -5.08 17.14
N PRO A 73 8.72 -3.90 17.07
CA PRO A 73 8.53 -2.99 15.95
C PRO A 73 9.11 -3.59 14.66
N VAL A 74 8.51 -3.23 13.52
CA VAL A 74 9.09 -3.47 12.20
C VAL A 74 10.38 -2.66 12.09
N GLU A 75 11.47 -3.28 11.62
CA GLU A 75 12.69 -2.54 11.28
C GLU A 75 12.69 -2.22 9.78
N TYR A 76 12.97 -0.97 9.42
CA TYR A 76 12.98 -0.50 8.04
C TYR A 76 14.30 0.21 7.72
N TYR A 77 14.98 -0.25 6.68
CA TYR A 77 16.24 0.32 6.19
C TYR A 77 16.06 0.89 4.79
N PHE A 78 16.16 2.22 4.67
CA PHE A 78 16.20 2.94 3.39
C PHE A 78 17.66 2.99 2.87
N VAL A 79 17.97 2.15 1.89
CA VAL A 79 19.34 1.85 1.43
C VAL A 79 19.42 1.78 -0.09
N ASP A 80 20.61 1.80 -0.66
CA ASP A 80 20.77 1.62 -2.11
C ASP A 80 20.46 0.19 -2.57
N SER A 81 20.02 0.02 -3.83
CA SER A 81 19.73 -1.31 -4.41
C SER A 81 20.94 -2.24 -4.44
N ALA A 82 22.17 -1.70 -4.39
CA ALA A 82 23.39 -2.52 -4.30
C ALA A 82 23.55 -3.18 -2.93
N THR A 83 23.06 -2.54 -1.86
CA THR A 83 23.00 -3.07 -0.50
C THR A 83 21.90 -4.10 -0.38
N ILE A 84 20.73 -3.83 -0.96
CA ILE A 84 19.61 -4.78 -1.05
C ILE A 84 20.05 -6.06 -1.75
N GLY A 85 20.78 -5.93 -2.87
CA GLY A 85 21.21 -7.06 -3.67
C GLY A 85 22.31 -7.94 -3.07
N ARG A 86 22.87 -7.59 -1.91
CA ARG A 86 23.84 -8.44 -1.20
C ARG A 86 23.15 -9.72 -0.73
N GLU A 87 23.86 -10.84 -0.82
CA GLU A 87 23.33 -12.18 -0.48
C GLU A 87 22.78 -12.23 0.95
N GLU A 88 23.51 -11.60 1.87
CA GLU A 88 23.17 -11.54 3.27
C GLU A 88 21.94 -10.67 3.57
N VAL A 89 21.54 -9.77 2.66
CA VAL A 89 20.36 -8.90 2.79
C VAL A 89 19.17 -9.54 2.08
N CYS A 90 19.08 -9.42 0.75
CA CYS A 90 17.99 -10.03 -0.05
C CYS A 90 18.50 -11.05 -1.08
N GLY A 91 19.77 -10.99 -1.49
CA GLY A 91 20.34 -11.82 -2.55
C GLY A 91 19.60 -11.69 -3.88
N GLY A 92 19.94 -10.68 -4.69
CA GLY A 92 19.30 -10.51 -6.00
C GLY A 92 19.36 -9.10 -6.59
N GLY A 93 18.57 -8.86 -7.64
CA GLY A 93 18.43 -7.55 -8.29
C GLY A 93 17.17 -6.79 -7.87
N TYR A 94 16.68 -7.05 -6.66
CA TYR A 94 15.43 -6.48 -6.14
C TYR A 94 15.60 -5.03 -5.72
N ARG A 95 14.50 -4.26 -5.75
CA ARG A 95 14.43 -2.88 -5.26
C ARG A 95 14.00 -2.78 -3.81
N ALA A 96 13.39 -3.85 -3.29
CA ALA A 96 13.09 -4.02 -1.88
C ALA A 96 12.97 -5.51 -1.55
N CYS A 97 13.06 -5.85 -0.26
CA CYS A 97 12.61 -7.13 0.29
C CYS A 97 12.32 -7.01 1.79
N ALA A 98 11.58 -7.97 2.32
CA ALA A 98 11.42 -8.19 3.76
C ALA A 98 11.98 -9.55 4.18
N ARG A 99 12.65 -9.59 5.33
CA ARG A 99 13.08 -10.83 5.99
C ARG A 99 12.97 -10.69 7.50
N TYR A 100 12.28 -11.63 8.14
CA TYR A 100 12.22 -11.75 9.60
C TYR A 100 11.76 -10.45 10.30
N GLY A 101 10.81 -9.73 9.71
CA GLY A 101 10.34 -8.45 10.26
C GLY A 101 11.21 -7.23 9.93
N VAL A 102 12.23 -7.41 9.09
CA VAL A 102 13.12 -6.33 8.63
C VAL A 102 12.87 -6.05 7.15
N VAL A 103 12.59 -4.80 6.82
CA VAL A 103 12.44 -4.28 5.46
C VAL A 103 13.74 -3.62 5.00
N TYR A 104 14.15 -3.92 3.77
CA TYR A 104 15.20 -3.21 3.05
C TYR A 104 14.62 -2.69 1.76
N ALA A 105 14.69 -1.38 1.51
CA ALA A 105 14.09 -0.78 0.32
C ALA A 105 14.91 0.39 -0.21
N ASP A 106 14.87 0.59 -1.53
CA ASP A 106 15.45 1.75 -2.21
C ASP A 106 14.49 2.94 -2.30
N SER A 107 13.39 2.86 -1.56
CA SER A 107 12.44 3.94 -1.29
C SER A 107 12.27 4.13 0.23
N PRO A 108 11.94 5.35 0.70
CA PRO A 108 11.71 5.63 2.12
C PRO A 108 10.37 5.09 2.62
N VAL A 109 9.45 4.71 1.72
CA VAL A 109 8.16 4.07 2.03
C VAL A 109 7.95 2.94 1.03
N HIS A 110 7.77 1.72 1.53
CA HIS A 110 7.51 0.53 0.71
C HIS A 110 6.53 -0.41 1.43
N THR A 111 5.25 -0.04 1.43
CA THR A 111 4.22 -0.75 2.21
C THR A 111 4.06 -2.22 1.83
N HIS A 112 4.39 -2.62 0.60
CA HIS A 112 4.46 -4.03 0.19
C HIS A 112 5.36 -4.86 1.11
N GLU A 113 6.59 -4.40 1.34
CA GLU A 113 7.53 -5.14 2.18
C GLU A 113 7.18 -4.99 3.66
N VAL A 114 6.52 -3.90 4.04
CA VAL A 114 6.02 -3.73 5.40
C VAL A 114 4.95 -4.77 5.72
N VAL A 115 4.06 -5.10 4.77
CA VAL A 115 3.10 -6.22 4.93
C VAL A 115 3.84 -7.52 5.18
N HIS A 116 4.84 -7.85 4.36
CA HIS A 116 5.67 -9.06 4.56
C HIS A 116 6.35 -9.05 5.92
N ALA A 117 6.93 -7.93 6.35
CA ALA A 117 7.59 -7.81 7.64
C ALA A 117 6.62 -8.02 8.81
N ILE A 118 5.43 -7.42 8.78
CA ILE A 118 4.39 -7.63 9.81
C ILE A 118 4.01 -9.10 9.87
N ARG A 119 3.73 -9.72 8.72
CA ARG A 119 3.32 -11.13 8.64
C ARG A 119 4.43 -12.07 9.11
N HIS A 120 5.70 -11.80 8.77
CA HIS A 120 6.84 -12.53 9.34
C HIS A 120 6.85 -12.44 10.88
N LEU A 121 6.60 -11.26 11.45
CA LEU A 121 6.57 -11.10 12.91
C LEU A 121 5.41 -11.84 13.57
N GLN A 122 4.23 -11.85 12.95
CA GLN A 122 3.05 -12.57 13.44
C GLN A 122 3.23 -14.11 13.35
N HIS A 123 3.96 -14.59 12.34
CA HIS A 123 4.11 -16.02 12.04
C HIS A 123 5.50 -16.58 12.33
N GLY A 124 6.20 -15.98 13.29
CA GLY A 124 7.45 -16.53 13.79
C GLY A 124 8.56 -16.58 12.74
N GLY A 125 8.74 -15.49 11.99
CA GLY A 125 9.84 -15.23 11.08
C GLY A 125 9.69 -15.79 9.66
N THR A 126 8.55 -16.40 9.32
CA THR A 126 8.32 -17.00 7.99
C THR A 126 7.10 -16.40 7.30
N SER A 127 7.08 -16.41 5.97
CA SER A 127 5.87 -16.10 5.19
C SER A 127 4.84 -17.23 5.39
N PRO A 128 3.64 -16.93 5.90
CA PRO A 128 2.65 -17.95 6.27
C PRO A 128 1.72 -18.35 5.13
N GLY A 129 2.08 -18.17 3.87
CA GLY A 129 1.17 -18.41 2.75
C GLY A 129 1.90 -18.91 1.52
N ALA A 130 1.12 -19.41 0.56
CA ALA A 130 1.64 -19.74 -0.76
C ALA A 130 2.25 -18.47 -1.36
N ASP A 131 3.46 -18.59 -1.89
CA ASP A 131 4.30 -17.43 -2.23
C ASP A 131 3.57 -16.36 -3.06
N LEU A 132 2.75 -16.77 -4.04
CA LEU A 132 2.02 -15.82 -4.88
C LEU A 132 0.85 -15.13 -4.17
N LEU A 133 0.19 -15.82 -3.22
CA LEU A 133 -0.87 -15.21 -2.41
C LEU A 133 -0.29 -14.25 -1.39
N GLU A 134 0.89 -14.55 -0.82
CA GLU A 134 1.66 -13.62 0.01
C GLU A 134 2.03 -12.34 -0.76
N GLU A 135 2.52 -12.47 -1.99
CA GLU A 135 2.82 -11.30 -2.82
C GLU A 135 1.55 -10.55 -3.21
N GLY A 136 0.44 -11.25 -3.42
CA GLY A 136 -0.86 -10.63 -3.70
C GLY A 136 -1.39 -9.79 -2.54
N ILE A 137 -1.31 -10.28 -1.29
CA ILE A 137 -1.79 -9.52 -0.13
C ILE A 137 -0.88 -8.31 0.18
N ALA A 138 0.43 -8.44 -0.04
CA ALA A 138 1.36 -7.31 0.04
C ALA A 138 1.06 -6.26 -1.04
N GLN A 139 0.87 -6.70 -2.28
CA GLN A 139 0.59 -5.83 -3.42
C GLN A 139 -0.77 -5.13 -3.30
N LEU A 140 -1.77 -5.75 -2.65
CA LEU A 140 -3.04 -5.11 -2.31
C LEU A 140 -2.86 -3.84 -1.47
N HIS A 141 -1.77 -3.69 -0.73
CA HIS A 141 -1.53 -2.54 0.14
C HIS A 141 -0.41 -1.65 -0.39
N TYR A 142 0.03 -1.84 -1.63
CA TYR A 142 1.15 -1.11 -2.20
C TYR A 142 0.68 -0.01 -3.15
N PRO A 143 0.57 1.25 -2.70
CA PRO A 143 -0.14 2.30 -3.44
C PRO A 143 0.62 2.78 -4.69
N VAL A 144 1.80 2.22 -5.03
CA VAL A 144 2.55 2.59 -6.23
C VAL A 144 2.32 1.52 -7.29
N ALA A 145 1.49 1.82 -8.28
CA ALA A 145 1.36 0.97 -9.46
C ALA A 145 2.67 1.01 -10.27
N ILE A 146 3.48 -0.03 -10.16
CA ILE A 146 4.69 -0.18 -10.98
C ILE A 146 4.28 -0.69 -12.35
N GLY A 147 4.24 0.21 -13.34
CA GLY A 147 4.30 -0.11 -14.76
C GLY A 147 3.35 -1.21 -15.23
N TRP A 148 2.08 -0.86 -15.43
CA TRP A 148 1.11 -1.80 -15.98
C TRP A 148 1.28 -1.95 -17.50
N ASP A 149 1.28 -3.20 -17.97
CA ASP A 149 1.05 -3.52 -19.38
C ASP A 149 -0.44 -3.83 -19.53
N GLU A 150 -1.14 -3.09 -20.39
CA GLU A 150 -2.59 -3.26 -20.60
C GLU A 150 -2.99 -4.66 -21.08
N ASP A 151 -1.99 -5.43 -21.51
CA ASP A 151 -2.11 -6.80 -21.99
C ASP A 151 -2.04 -7.88 -20.89
N PHE A 152 -2.04 -7.53 -19.59
CA PHE A 152 -2.14 -8.53 -18.51
C PHE A 152 -3.55 -9.13 -18.42
N ARG A 153 -3.76 -10.06 -19.36
CA ARG A 153 -4.93 -10.90 -19.55
C ARG A 153 -5.25 -11.66 -18.28
N ALA A 154 -6.55 -11.80 -18.05
CA ALA A 154 -7.18 -12.80 -17.20
C ALA A 154 -6.47 -14.16 -17.35
N LEU A 155 -5.44 -14.39 -16.53
CA LEU A 155 -4.95 -15.73 -16.28
C LEU A 155 -6.06 -16.42 -15.51
N ASP A 156 -6.45 -17.61 -15.97
CA ASP A 156 -7.36 -18.42 -15.19
C ASP A 156 -6.72 -18.71 -13.82
N LEU A 157 -7.56 -18.78 -12.80
CA LEU A 157 -7.11 -18.94 -11.42
C LEU A 157 -6.12 -20.12 -11.23
N PRO A 158 -6.31 -21.31 -11.85
CA PRO A 158 -5.33 -22.38 -11.77
C PRO A 158 -3.95 -21.98 -12.32
N SER A 159 -3.90 -21.20 -13.41
CA SER A 159 -2.63 -20.71 -13.97
C SER A 159 -1.93 -19.70 -13.06
N ILE A 160 -2.67 -18.92 -12.28
CA ILE A 160 -2.10 -18.02 -11.26
C ILE A 160 -1.48 -18.89 -10.16
N LEU A 161 -2.27 -19.80 -9.58
CA LEU A 161 -1.86 -20.59 -8.41
C LEU A 161 -0.76 -21.64 -8.70
N ASP A 162 -0.64 -22.13 -9.93
CA ASP A 162 0.40 -23.09 -10.34
C ASP A 162 1.66 -22.42 -10.94
N ALA A 163 1.66 -21.09 -11.14
CA ALA A 163 2.78 -20.41 -11.75
C ALA A 163 3.96 -20.27 -10.77
N PRO A 164 5.22 -20.31 -11.27
CA PRO A 164 6.36 -19.88 -10.46
C PRO A 164 6.17 -18.41 -10.09
N ILE A 165 6.69 -18.01 -8.93
CA ILE A 165 6.68 -16.60 -8.48
C ILE A 165 7.32 -15.74 -9.55
N LYS A 166 6.55 -14.77 -10.04
CA LYS A 166 7.01 -13.75 -10.95
C LYS A 166 6.33 -12.44 -10.61
N ALA A 167 7.10 -11.35 -10.58
CA ALA A 167 6.61 -10.02 -10.23
C ALA A 167 5.40 -9.60 -11.08
N GLU A 168 5.38 -10.01 -12.36
CA GLU A 168 4.27 -9.72 -13.27
C GLU A 168 2.91 -10.36 -12.87
N LEU A 169 2.91 -11.32 -11.94
CA LEU A 169 1.71 -11.98 -11.44
C LEU A 169 1.17 -11.37 -10.15
N TYR A 170 1.92 -10.47 -9.50
CA TYR A 170 1.56 -9.94 -8.18
C TYR A 170 0.26 -9.13 -8.26
N ASP A 171 0.11 -8.31 -9.30
CA ASP A 171 -1.13 -7.55 -9.54
C ASP A 171 -2.33 -8.47 -9.81
N SER A 172 -2.11 -9.62 -10.43
CA SER A 172 -3.18 -10.61 -10.67
C SER A 172 -3.61 -11.29 -9.38
N ALA A 173 -2.65 -11.63 -8.51
CA ALA A 173 -2.91 -12.16 -7.18
C ALA A 173 -3.60 -11.12 -6.29
N ALA A 174 -3.13 -9.87 -6.32
CA ALA A 174 -3.76 -8.76 -5.61
C ALA A 174 -5.20 -8.54 -6.08
N ASN A 175 -5.44 -8.57 -7.40
CA ASN A 175 -6.77 -8.46 -7.96
C ASN A 175 -7.71 -9.58 -7.47
N LEU A 176 -7.25 -10.84 -7.54
CA LEU A 176 -7.99 -11.98 -7.00
C LEU A 176 -8.38 -11.76 -5.54
N LEU A 177 -7.41 -11.40 -4.70
CA LEU A 177 -7.65 -11.19 -3.28
C LEU A 177 -8.53 -9.96 -3.02
N GLY A 178 -8.43 -8.91 -3.84
CA GLY A 178 -9.30 -7.74 -3.76
C GLY A 178 -10.76 -8.08 -4.05
N VAL A 179 -11.02 -8.95 -5.04
CA VAL A 179 -12.35 -9.48 -5.33
C VAL A 179 -12.89 -10.29 -4.15
N VAL A 180 -12.08 -11.17 -3.57
CA VAL A 180 -12.46 -11.95 -2.38
C VAL A 180 -12.76 -11.04 -1.18
N ALA A 181 -11.92 -10.01 -0.96
CA ALA A 181 -12.12 -9.04 0.11
C ALA A 181 -13.45 -8.29 -0.02
N HIS A 182 -13.83 -7.93 -1.26
CA HIS A 182 -15.09 -7.23 -1.52
C HIS A 182 -16.32 -8.16 -1.41
N GLU A 183 -16.28 -9.35 -2.01
CA GLU A 183 -17.41 -10.29 -1.98
C GLU A 183 -17.63 -10.96 -0.62
N ARG A 184 -16.58 -11.00 0.21
CA ARG A 184 -16.60 -11.63 1.53
C ARG A 184 -16.15 -10.61 2.56
N SER A 185 -14.86 -10.63 2.88
CA SER A 185 -14.24 -9.70 3.81
C SER A 185 -12.73 -9.83 3.71
N PHE A 186 -12.02 -8.83 4.22
CA PHE A 186 -10.56 -8.91 4.31
C PHE A 186 -10.08 -10.01 5.28
N ALA A 187 -10.83 -10.30 6.34
CA ALA A 187 -10.53 -11.41 7.25
C ALA A 187 -10.49 -12.76 6.51
N VAL A 188 -11.40 -12.98 5.54
CA VAL A 188 -11.38 -14.18 4.68
C VAL A 188 -10.13 -14.21 3.80
N VAL A 189 -9.66 -13.05 3.33
CA VAL A 189 -8.39 -12.96 2.57
C VAL A 189 -7.21 -13.35 3.42
N GLU A 190 -7.05 -12.79 4.62
CA GLU A 190 -5.96 -13.15 5.53
C GLU A 190 -5.96 -14.66 5.82
N GLN A 191 -7.10 -15.19 6.28
CA GLN A 191 -7.23 -16.63 6.55
C GLN A 191 -6.91 -17.50 5.33
N LEU A 192 -7.33 -17.10 4.13
CA LEU A 192 -7.02 -17.84 2.90
C LEU A 192 -5.52 -17.86 2.64
N VAL A 193 -4.83 -16.73 2.81
CA VAL A 193 -3.39 -16.65 2.63
C VAL A 193 -2.69 -17.48 3.73
N ASP A 194 -3.04 -17.31 5.00
CA ASP A 194 -2.39 -18.02 6.13
C ASP A 194 -2.58 -19.54 6.06
N CYS A 195 -3.75 -20.00 5.63
CA CYS A 195 -4.01 -21.43 5.49
C CYS A 195 -3.32 -22.04 4.25
N SER A 196 -2.85 -21.21 3.31
CA SER A 196 -2.25 -21.66 2.07
C SER A 196 -0.76 -22.01 2.17
N TRP A 197 -0.11 -21.85 3.33
CA TRP A 197 1.35 -22.03 3.49
C TRP A 197 1.90 -23.38 3.02
N THR A 198 1.11 -24.46 3.11
CA THR A 198 1.53 -25.79 2.60
C THR A 198 1.21 -26.02 1.15
N ALA A 199 0.40 -25.16 0.54
CA ALA A 199 -0.11 -25.36 -0.80
C ALA A 199 0.93 -24.93 -1.83
N ALA A 200 1.38 -25.87 -2.63
CA ALA A 200 2.31 -25.65 -3.73
C ALA A 200 1.60 -25.56 -5.09
N LYS A 201 0.30 -25.89 -5.15
CA LYS A 201 -0.50 -26.01 -6.39
C LYS A 201 -1.97 -25.64 -6.18
N ALA A 202 -2.64 -25.29 -7.25
CA ALA A 202 -4.07 -24.91 -7.28
C ALA A 202 -4.99 -25.94 -6.61
N GLY A 203 -4.79 -27.23 -6.89
CA GLY A 203 -5.61 -28.31 -6.32
C GLY A 203 -5.45 -28.50 -4.80
N GLU A 204 -4.39 -27.93 -4.20
CA GLU A 204 -4.19 -27.91 -2.74
C GLU A 204 -4.86 -26.69 -2.09
N ILE A 205 -5.20 -25.68 -2.88
CA ILE A 205 -5.91 -24.45 -2.46
C ILE A 205 -7.43 -24.60 -2.64
N GLU A 206 -7.89 -25.47 -3.55
CA GLU A 206 -9.32 -25.69 -3.84
C GLU A 206 -10.16 -25.90 -2.58
N GLY A 207 -9.72 -26.79 -1.68
CA GLY A 207 -10.43 -27.04 -0.42
C GLY A 207 -10.50 -25.83 0.51
N LEU A 208 -9.46 -24.98 0.51
CA LEU A 208 -9.44 -23.73 1.29
C LEU A 208 -10.39 -22.69 0.68
N VAL A 209 -10.46 -22.61 -0.65
CA VAL A 209 -11.39 -21.73 -1.35
C VAL A 209 -12.84 -22.13 -1.08
N GLU A 210 -13.14 -23.44 -1.13
CA GLU A 210 -14.47 -23.97 -0.78
C GLU A 210 -14.83 -23.68 0.68
N GLU A 211 -13.89 -23.84 1.60
CA GLU A 211 -14.13 -23.63 3.03
C GLU A 211 -14.28 -22.15 3.41
N LEU A 212 -13.40 -21.28 2.91
CA LEU A 212 -13.27 -19.89 3.37
C LEU A 212 -14.03 -18.90 2.49
N VAL A 213 -14.02 -19.10 1.16
CA VAL A 213 -14.68 -18.21 0.20
C VAL A 213 -16.11 -18.67 -0.13
N ASP A 214 -16.47 -19.90 0.26
CA ASP A 214 -17.81 -20.49 0.03
C ASP A 214 -18.15 -20.62 -1.47
N VAL A 215 -17.16 -20.98 -2.28
CA VAL A 215 -17.29 -21.31 -3.72
C VAL A 215 -16.23 -22.34 -4.12
N ASP A 216 -16.44 -23.08 -5.22
CA ASP A 216 -15.36 -23.87 -5.82
C ASP A 216 -14.44 -22.98 -6.68
N LEU A 217 -13.33 -23.54 -7.20
CA LEU A 217 -12.40 -22.77 -8.05
C LEU A 217 -13.07 -22.21 -9.32
N VAL A 218 -14.07 -22.91 -9.87
CA VAL A 218 -14.84 -22.45 -11.03
C VAL A 218 -15.72 -21.25 -10.66
N GLY A 219 -16.33 -21.27 -9.48
CA GLY A 219 -17.12 -20.20 -8.91
C GLY A 219 -16.26 -18.98 -8.58
N LEU A 220 -15.04 -19.19 -8.06
CA LEU A 220 -14.08 -18.10 -7.83
C LEU A 220 -13.61 -17.47 -9.15
N ASP A 221 -13.30 -18.28 -10.17
CA ASP A 221 -12.96 -17.76 -11.50
C ASP A 221 -14.12 -16.96 -12.13
N ALA A 222 -15.35 -17.46 -11.98
CA ALA A 222 -16.55 -16.76 -12.44
C ALA A 222 -16.79 -15.46 -11.66
N MET A 223 -16.53 -15.46 -10.34
CA MET A 223 -16.60 -14.28 -9.48
C MET A 223 -15.61 -13.22 -9.96
N VAL A 224 -14.32 -13.57 -10.12
CA VAL A 224 -13.29 -12.64 -10.61
C VAL A 224 -13.60 -12.15 -12.02
N SER A 225 -14.08 -13.03 -12.91
CA SER A 225 -14.43 -12.68 -14.29
C SER A 225 -15.64 -11.76 -14.41
N ALA A 226 -16.55 -11.78 -13.43
CA ALA A 226 -17.74 -10.92 -13.40
C ALA A 226 -17.43 -9.49 -12.93
N TYR A 227 -16.30 -9.28 -12.26
CA TYR A 227 -15.90 -7.96 -11.79
C TYR A 227 -15.53 -7.03 -12.95
N PRO A 228 -15.78 -5.72 -12.83
CA PRO A 228 -15.35 -4.77 -13.85
C PRO A 228 -13.84 -4.84 -14.08
N ARG A 229 -13.40 -4.48 -15.27
CA ARG A 229 -11.96 -4.34 -15.55
C ARG A 229 -11.55 -2.93 -15.16
N CYS A 230 -10.80 -2.82 -14.07
CA CYS A 230 -10.12 -1.60 -13.62
C CYS A 230 -8.63 -1.89 -13.43
N SER A 231 -7.85 -0.82 -13.25
CA SER A 231 -6.46 -0.95 -12.90
C SER A 231 -6.29 -1.72 -11.57
N PRO A 232 -5.14 -2.34 -11.33
CA PRO A 232 -4.80 -2.86 -10.00
C PRO A 232 -4.88 -1.79 -8.90
N ALA A 233 -4.51 -0.54 -9.22
CA ALA A 233 -4.56 0.58 -8.28
C ALA A 233 -5.97 0.87 -7.75
N ALA A 234 -6.99 0.67 -8.59
CA ALA A 234 -8.39 0.79 -8.21
C ALA A 234 -8.81 -0.17 -7.08
N ARG A 235 -8.08 -1.28 -6.91
CA ARG A 235 -8.38 -2.35 -5.94
C ARG A 235 -7.44 -2.34 -4.74
N MET A 236 -6.47 -1.42 -4.72
CA MET A 236 -5.53 -1.31 -3.62
C MET A 236 -6.23 -0.74 -2.38
N ARG A 237 -5.92 -1.33 -1.23
CA ARG A 237 -6.35 -0.89 0.08
C ARG A 237 -5.35 0.14 0.62
N MET A 238 -5.68 1.40 0.43
CA MET A 238 -4.90 2.53 0.94
C MET A 238 -5.27 2.83 2.39
N LEU A 239 -4.74 2.05 3.33
CA LEU A 239 -5.15 2.09 4.74
C LEU A 239 -5.01 3.48 5.36
N VAL A 240 -3.84 4.10 5.20
CA VAL A 240 -3.54 5.41 5.82
C VAL A 240 -4.40 6.49 5.20
N GLU A 241 -4.48 6.51 3.87
CA GLU A 241 -5.25 7.47 3.11
C GLU A 241 -6.74 7.40 3.45
N CYS A 242 -7.31 6.20 3.43
CA CYS A 242 -8.74 6.00 3.66
C CYS A 242 -9.17 6.21 5.12
N ALA A 243 -8.23 6.06 6.06
CA ALA A 243 -8.45 6.38 7.47
C ALA A 243 -8.26 7.88 7.79
N ALA A 244 -7.71 8.67 6.87
CA ALA A 244 -7.50 10.10 7.10
C ALA A 244 -8.83 10.87 7.15
N GLU A 245 -8.83 11.96 7.92
CA GLU A 245 -9.99 12.84 8.02
C GLU A 245 -10.32 13.43 6.64
N PRO A 246 -11.55 13.28 6.15
CA PRO A 246 -11.94 13.82 4.85
C PRO A 246 -11.90 15.35 4.88
N VAL A 247 -11.45 15.93 3.77
CA VAL A 247 -11.50 17.37 3.57
C VAL A 247 -12.96 17.78 3.51
N SER A 248 -13.37 18.66 4.44
CA SER A 248 -14.76 19.10 4.53
C SER A 248 -15.19 19.82 3.25
N TRP A 249 -16.35 19.44 2.72
CA TRP A 249 -17.09 20.27 1.78
C TRP A 249 -17.57 21.52 2.53
N ASN A 250 -16.83 22.64 2.46
CA ASN A 250 -17.18 23.85 3.19
C ASN A 250 -18.70 24.12 3.22
N GLU A 251 -19.28 24.04 4.43
CA GLU A 251 -20.70 24.20 4.68
C GLU A 251 -21.08 25.69 4.53
N GLY A 252 -21.98 26.00 3.61
CA GLY A 252 -22.48 27.37 3.41
C GLY A 252 -23.81 27.42 2.65
N PRO A 253 -24.78 28.27 3.05
CA PRO A 253 -26.18 28.23 2.61
C PRO A 253 -26.45 28.83 1.21
N TRP A 254 -25.44 29.00 0.35
CA TRP A 254 -25.61 29.57 -0.99
C TRP A 254 -25.20 28.56 -2.06
N ALA A 255 -26.13 27.65 -2.34
CA ALA A 255 -26.06 26.61 -3.36
C ALA A 255 -26.23 27.18 -4.78
N THR A 256 -25.16 27.72 -5.39
CA THR A 256 -25.04 27.95 -6.86
C THR A 256 -23.59 28.20 -7.35
N THR A 257 -22.58 28.23 -6.47
CA THR A 257 -21.18 28.55 -6.87
C THR A 257 -20.28 27.32 -6.75
N PRO A 258 -19.42 27.00 -7.74
CA PRO A 258 -18.51 25.86 -7.70
C PRO A 258 -17.61 25.89 -6.45
N ARG A 259 -17.54 24.76 -5.74
CA ARG A 259 -16.79 24.61 -4.48
C ARG A 259 -15.36 24.18 -4.78
N VAL A 260 -14.36 24.75 -4.11
CA VAL A 260 -12.97 24.26 -4.17
C VAL A 260 -12.80 23.25 -3.04
N ILE A 261 -12.55 21.99 -3.40
CA ILE A 261 -12.47 20.90 -2.42
C ILE A 261 -11.08 20.80 -1.79
N HIS A 262 -9.99 21.04 -2.53
CA HIS A 262 -8.65 20.93 -1.95
C HIS A 262 -7.57 21.54 -2.85
N ALA A 263 -6.77 22.51 -2.37
CA ALA A 263 -5.61 23.04 -3.08
C ALA A 263 -4.33 22.76 -2.27
N ILE A 264 -3.36 22.06 -2.87
CA ILE A 264 -2.08 21.79 -2.21
C ILE A 264 -1.07 22.83 -2.69
N GLY A 265 -0.91 23.90 -1.90
CA GLY A 265 -0.06 25.02 -2.31
C GLY A 265 1.39 24.63 -2.62
N SER A 266 2.09 23.90 -1.74
CA SER A 266 3.49 23.53 -1.99
C SER A 266 3.79 22.13 -1.48
N MET A 267 4.27 21.24 -2.36
CA MET A 267 4.66 19.87 -2.01
C MET A 267 6.11 19.77 -1.51
N ALA A 268 6.49 20.54 -0.48
CA ALA A 268 7.84 20.52 0.06
C ALA A 268 8.06 19.32 1.01
N CYS A 269 9.28 18.79 1.10
CA CYS A 269 9.56 17.65 1.98
C CYS A 269 9.39 17.95 3.48
N ASP A 270 9.42 19.23 3.89
CA ASP A 270 9.15 19.64 5.27
C ASP A 270 7.65 19.78 5.57
N ASP A 271 6.79 19.64 4.56
CA ASP A 271 5.34 19.57 4.76
C ASP A 271 4.96 18.19 5.35
N PRO A 272 4.25 18.16 6.49
CA PRO A 272 3.86 16.92 7.17
C PRO A 272 2.75 16.14 6.42
N ARG A 273 2.53 16.43 5.14
CA ARG A 273 1.59 15.70 4.26
C ARG A 273 2.30 15.18 3.01
N VAL A 274 3.62 15.35 2.91
CA VAL A 274 4.41 14.99 1.73
C VAL A 274 5.27 13.75 2.03
N LEU A 275 5.14 12.76 1.16
CA LEU A 275 5.83 11.48 1.16
C LEU A 275 6.91 11.46 0.08
N GLY A 276 7.96 10.68 0.32
CA GLY A 276 8.94 10.32 -0.70
C GLY A 276 10.38 10.70 -0.36
N PRO A 277 11.30 10.62 -1.33
CA PRO A 277 11.04 10.36 -2.76
C PRO A 277 10.60 8.92 -3.06
N LEU A 278 9.52 8.73 -3.83
CA LEU A 278 9.09 7.43 -4.37
C LEU A 278 9.22 7.47 -5.89
N ASP A 279 10.07 6.64 -6.47
CA ASP A 279 10.35 6.59 -7.91
C ASP A 279 10.64 7.98 -8.52
N GLY A 280 11.48 8.75 -7.83
CA GLY A 280 11.88 10.09 -8.27
C GLY A 280 10.77 11.14 -8.15
N ARG A 281 9.69 10.84 -7.42
CA ARG A 281 8.55 11.75 -7.20
C ARG A 281 8.30 12.01 -5.72
N LEU A 282 7.79 13.19 -5.42
CA LEU A 282 7.16 13.50 -4.14
C LEU A 282 5.67 13.26 -4.27
N TRP A 283 5.06 12.72 -3.23
CA TRP A 283 3.65 12.36 -3.21
C TRP A 283 2.94 13.05 -2.05
N THR A 284 1.66 13.30 -2.21
CA THR A 284 0.76 13.74 -1.15
C THR A 284 -0.63 13.23 -1.48
N PHE A 285 -1.53 13.26 -0.51
CA PHE A 285 -2.91 12.88 -0.77
C PHE A 285 -3.89 13.71 0.05
N ALA A 286 -5.14 13.63 -0.36
CA ALA A 286 -6.29 14.10 0.38
C ALA A 286 -7.42 13.08 0.29
N THR A 287 -8.20 12.99 1.36
CA THR A 287 -9.39 12.14 1.42
C THR A 287 -10.60 13.02 1.29
N ILE A 288 -11.61 12.59 0.53
CA ILE A 288 -12.85 13.33 0.29
C ILE A 288 -14.05 12.41 0.47
N ASP A 289 -15.17 12.95 0.95
CA ASP A 289 -16.43 12.21 1.03
C ASP A 289 -17.36 12.71 -0.08
N VAL A 290 -17.43 12.02 -1.22
CA VAL A 290 -18.36 12.35 -2.32
C VAL A 290 -19.80 12.22 -1.82
N PRO A 291 -20.60 13.31 -1.78
CA PRO A 291 -21.88 13.29 -1.09
C PRO A 291 -22.99 12.57 -1.86
N THR A 292 -22.92 12.61 -3.19
CA THR A 292 -23.95 12.05 -4.09
C THR A 292 -23.31 11.63 -5.40
N ASP A 293 -23.85 10.58 -6.03
CA ASP A 293 -23.49 10.18 -7.38
C ASP A 293 -23.71 11.33 -8.38
N GLY A 294 -22.81 11.48 -9.36
CA GLY A 294 -23.01 12.34 -10.52
C GLY A 294 -21.71 12.90 -11.10
N THR A 295 -21.83 13.77 -12.09
CA THR A 295 -20.68 14.35 -12.79
C THR A 295 -20.05 15.50 -11.99
N TYR A 296 -18.78 15.38 -11.62
CA TYR A 296 -18.00 16.44 -10.97
C TYR A 296 -17.02 17.06 -11.97
N ARG A 297 -16.63 18.32 -11.76
CA ARG A 297 -15.60 18.94 -12.61
C ARG A 297 -14.29 19.03 -11.85
N LEU A 298 -13.21 18.51 -12.41
CA LEU A 298 -11.85 18.67 -11.91
C LEU A 298 -11.14 19.75 -12.74
N ASP A 299 -10.55 20.74 -12.07
CA ASP A 299 -9.71 21.76 -12.69
C ASP A 299 -8.32 21.69 -12.06
N VAL A 300 -7.35 21.45 -12.92
CA VAL A 300 -5.95 21.25 -12.57
C VAL A 300 -5.15 22.33 -13.24
N GLU A 301 -4.32 23.01 -12.45
CA GLU A 301 -3.39 23.99 -12.95
C GLU A 301 -1.98 23.58 -12.51
N SER A 302 -1.15 23.21 -13.49
CA SER A 302 0.23 22.79 -13.29
C SER A 302 1.13 23.46 -14.32
N GLU A 303 2.37 23.78 -13.95
CA GLU A 303 3.37 24.27 -14.90
C GLU A 303 4.16 23.14 -15.58
N GLU A 304 4.01 21.89 -15.14
CA GLU A 304 4.75 20.71 -15.64
C GLU A 304 3.95 19.41 -15.52
N GLY A 305 4.59 18.29 -15.90
CA GLY A 305 4.01 16.97 -15.90
C GLY A 305 3.66 16.46 -14.50
N GLN A 306 2.37 16.22 -14.22
CA GLN A 306 1.88 15.75 -12.92
C GLN A 306 1.05 14.47 -13.10
N ARG A 307 0.93 13.69 -12.02
CA ARG A 307 0.00 12.56 -11.98
C ARG A 307 -0.97 12.79 -10.82
N LEU A 308 -2.27 12.78 -11.10
CA LEU A 308 -3.30 12.58 -10.08
C LEU A 308 -3.87 11.20 -10.27
N GLU A 309 -3.99 10.53 -9.14
CA GLU A 309 -4.73 9.30 -9.04
C GLU A 309 -5.90 9.59 -8.13
N MET A 310 -7.09 9.18 -8.52
CA MET A 310 -8.22 9.15 -7.60
C MET A 310 -8.86 7.78 -7.63
N THR A 311 -9.02 7.21 -6.44
CA THR A 311 -9.61 5.89 -6.27
C THR A 311 -10.51 5.87 -5.03
N SER A 312 -11.45 4.95 -5.03
CA SER A 312 -12.42 4.78 -3.95
C SER A 312 -11.81 4.02 -2.77
N CYS A 313 -12.24 4.37 -1.56
CA CYS A 313 -11.81 3.69 -0.33
C CYS A 313 -12.53 2.38 -0.04
N ASP A 314 -13.61 2.09 -0.74
CA ASP A 314 -14.27 0.78 -0.66
C ASP A 314 -13.49 -0.30 -1.41
N ALA A 315 -12.42 0.06 -2.15
CA ALA A 315 -11.62 -0.84 -2.98
C ALA A 315 -12.45 -1.68 -3.96
N ILE A 316 -13.68 -1.24 -4.23
CA ILE A 316 -14.50 -1.76 -5.32
C ILE A 316 -13.87 -1.21 -6.58
N CYS A 317 -13.89 -2.00 -7.64
CA CYS A 317 -13.51 -1.59 -8.97
C CYS A 317 -14.39 -0.39 -9.40
N GLY A 318 -13.99 0.79 -8.96
CA GLY A 318 -14.68 2.06 -9.12
C GLY A 318 -14.02 2.88 -10.21
N GLU A 319 -14.40 4.15 -10.28
CA GLU A 319 -13.77 5.12 -11.17
C GLU A 319 -12.34 5.37 -10.72
N ASP A 320 -11.42 4.55 -11.20
CA ASP A 320 -10.01 4.87 -11.14
C ASP A 320 -9.72 5.94 -12.17
N ILE A 321 -9.28 7.08 -11.66
CA ILE A 321 -8.92 8.23 -12.45
C ILE A 321 -7.41 8.37 -12.32
N ASP A 322 -6.69 7.75 -13.26
CA ASP A 322 -5.26 7.95 -13.42
C ASP A 322 -5.01 8.94 -14.56
N LEU A 323 -4.78 10.20 -14.18
CA LEU A 323 -4.56 11.28 -15.11
C LEU A 323 -3.09 11.70 -15.06
N LEU A 324 -2.39 11.37 -16.14
CA LEU A 324 -1.12 11.99 -16.49
C LEU A 324 -1.38 13.31 -17.22
N TRP A 325 -0.95 14.42 -16.64
CA TRP A 325 -1.01 15.73 -17.29
C TRP A 325 0.35 16.19 -17.73
N ASP A 326 0.38 16.87 -18.87
CA ASP A 326 1.44 17.80 -19.24
C ASP A 326 1.19 19.18 -18.63
N ALA A 327 2.16 20.09 -18.74
CA ALA A 327 2.03 21.49 -18.31
C ALA A 327 0.76 22.19 -18.86
N GLY A 328 0.10 22.96 -18.01
CA GLY A 328 -1.01 23.86 -18.36
C GLY A 328 -2.18 23.79 -17.38
N ARG A 329 -3.26 24.49 -17.73
CA ARG A 329 -4.56 24.36 -17.08
C ARG A 329 -5.44 23.42 -17.87
N ARG A 330 -6.09 22.47 -17.19
CA ARG A 330 -7.04 21.54 -17.79
C ARG A 330 -8.27 21.39 -16.91
N GLU A 331 -9.43 21.33 -17.55
CA GLU A 331 -10.70 20.99 -16.90
C GLU A 331 -11.16 19.64 -17.43
N GLU A 332 -11.58 18.74 -16.54
CA GLU A 332 -12.10 17.41 -16.83
C GLU A 332 -13.43 17.21 -16.10
N GLU A 333 -14.33 16.42 -16.69
CA GLU A 333 -15.57 15.97 -16.05
C GLU A 333 -15.39 14.52 -15.59
N LEU A 334 -15.79 14.22 -14.36
CA LEU A 334 -15.52 12.95 -13.68
C LEU A 334 -16.81 12.32 -13.15
N GLU A 335 -16.88 11.01 -13.30
CA GLU A 335 -17.91 10.03 -12.94
C GLU A 335 -18.58 9.94 -11.55
N LEU A 336 -18.28 10.77 -10.55
CA LEU A 336 -18.12 10.24 -9.18
C LEU A 336 -19.33 9.59 -8.52
N SER A 337 -19.13 8.37 -8.02
CA SER A 337 -20.02 7.67 -7.10
C SER A 337 -19.92 8.21 -5.66
N ALA A 338 -21.03 8.23 -4.93
CA ALA A 338 -21.08 8.64 -3.53
C ALA A 338 -20.27 7.69 -2.65
N GLY A 339 -19.48 8.25 -1.74
CA GLY A 339 -18.59 7.46 -0.90
C GLY A 339 -17.29 8.18 -0.60
N ARG A 340 -16.40 7.49 0.11
CA ARG A 340 -15.09 8.04 0.42
C ARG A 340 -14.11 7.73 -0.70
N ALA A 341 -13.38 8.73 -1.16
CA ALA A 341 -12.34 8.60 -2.17
C ALA A 341 -11.05 9.27 -1.70
N VAL A 342 -9.95 8.83 -2.27
CA VAL A 342 -8.61 9.38 -2.03
C VAL A 342 -8.10 9.95 -3.33
N VAL A 343 -7.59 11.17 -3.25
CA VAL A 343 -6.91 11.87 -4.34
C VAL A 343 -5.43 11.91 -4.00
N ARG A 344 -4.60 11.23 -4.79
CA ARG A 344 -3.14 11.27 -4.68
C ARG A 344 -2.58 12.17 -5.75
N LEU A 345 -1.52 12.88 -5.39
CA LEU A 345 -0.87 13.86 -6.23
C LEU A 345 0.63 13.61 -6.18
N SER A 346 1.26 13.56 -7.36
CA SER A 346 2.70 13.41 -7.45
C SER A 346 3.36 14.43 -8.36
N ARG A 347 4.50 14.95 -7.88
CA ARG A 347 5.40 15.81 -8.64
C ARG A 347 6.79 15.21 -8.74
N VAL A 348 7.53 15.55 -9.80
CA VAL A 348 8.92 15.14 -9.95
C VAL A 348 9.80 15.81 -8.89
N LEU A 349 10.75 15.05 -8.33
CA LEU A 349 11.70 15.56 -7.33
C LEU A 349 12.54 16.72 -7.90
N GLY A 350 12.68 17.80 -7.13
CA GLY A 350 13.45 18.98 -7.51
C GLY A 350 12.65 20.10 -8.18
N ASP A 351 11.36 19.89 -8.48
CA ASP A 351 10.45 20.97 -8.83
C ASP A 351 9.90 21.61 -7.55
N GLU A 352 10.05 22.93 -7.38
CA GLU A 352 9.60 23.66 -6.18
C GLU A 352 8.26 24.39 -6.36
N ARG A 353 7.66 24.34 -7.57
CA ARG A 353 6.46 25.12 -7.90
C ARG A 353 5.16 24.55 -7.31
N GLU A 354 4.16 25.44 -7.21
CA GLU A 354 2.82 25.16 -6.65
C GLU A 354 1.96 24.37 -7.63
N VAL A 355 1.18 23.41 -7.10
CA VAL A 355 0.25 22.60 -7.90
C VAL A 355 -1.13 22.63 -7.26
N SER A 356 -2.09 23.27 -7.92
CA SER A 356 -3.45 23.37 -7.37
C SER A 356 -4.43 22.49 -8.13
N PHE A 357 -5.23 21.74 -7.37
CA PHE A 357 -6.35 20.96 -7.88
C PHE A 357 -7.64 21.58 -7.36
N ARG A 358 -8.71 21.51 -8.12
CA ARG A 358 -10.01 22.04 -7.74
C ARG A 358 -11.07 21.10 -8.27
N LEU A 359 -11.59 20.25 -7.41
CA LEU A 359 -12.77 19.47 -7.72
C LEU A 359 -14.00 20.31 -7.35
N TYR A 360 -14.94 20.44 -8.28
CA TYR A 360 -16.19 21.19 -8.17
C TYR A 360 -17.36 20.21 -8.04
N GLY A 361 -18.33 20.54 -7.18
CA GLY A 361 -19.52 19.73 -6.92
C GLY A 361 -20.34 19.37 -8.16
N PRO A 362 -21.36 18.49 -8.00
CA PRO A 362 -21.99 17.85 -9.13
C PRO A 362 -22.65 18.85 -10.07
N LEU A 363 -22.44 18.66 -11.37
CA LEU A 363 -23.12 19.38 -12.44
C LEU A 363 -24.58 18.90 -12.47
N LEU A 364 -25.53 19.82 -12.32
CA LEU A 364 -26.97 19.53 -12.31
C LEU A 364 -27.54 19.18 -13.69
#